data_AF-A0AAU5ZD76-F1
#
_entry.id   AF-A0AAU5ZD76-F1
#
_cell.length_a   1.000
_cell.length_b   1.000
_cell.length_c   1.000
_cell.angle_alpha   90.00
_cell.angle_beta   90.00
_cell.angle_gamma   90.00
#
_symmetry.space_group_name_H-M   'P 1'
#
loop_
_entity.id
_entity.type
_entity.pdbx_description
1 polymer ?
#
loop_
_entity_poly.entity_id
_entity_poly.type
_entity_poly.pdbx_seq_one_letter_code
_entity_poly.pdbx_strand_id
1 'polypeptide(L)'
;MSTTPLPAKASLSQLRMQAKDLRKAVTKGRPDAIERVRAQHPNYTNGFTLRDAQLTIAREYGLASWPELMAKVATELVEGRELHRYFGVELNNETWDLLEQIDETSPLLDQERVLYGAYAACLHWLEAGNEANHARGEHLIARVALRIGCVELGLGHARRCLQLIQNHPDQMGDWDEPFAREALARALAATGSPDQARAELRRAEELTALVADPRDREVLLTELGKEPWFGLTS
;
A
#
# COMPACT_ATOMS: atom_id res chain seq x y z
N MET A 1 27.46 27.82 -9.61
CA MET A 1 26.89 26.56 -9.11
C MET A 1 25.64 26.29 -9.93
N SER A 2 25.54 25.12 -10.55
CA SER A 2 24.29 24.70 -11.20
C SER A 2 23.37 24.14 -10.11
N THR A 3 22.16 24.67 -10.00
CA THR A 3 21.14 24.22 -9.04
C THR A 3 20.03 23.53 -9.81
N THR A 4 19.68 22.32 -9.40
CA THR A 4 18.53 21.58 -9.94
C THR A 4 17.30 21.95 -9.11
N PRO A 5 16.14 22.23 -9.70
CA PRO A 5 14.92 22.40 -8.93
C PRO A 5 14.58 21.11 -8.18
N LEU A 6 14.02 21.24 -6.97
CA LEU A 6 13.50 20.09 -6.23
C LEU A 6 12.43 19.37 -7.07
N PRO A 7 12.49 18.03 -7.20
CA PRO A 7 11.45 17.28 -7.88
C PRO A 7 10.09 17.47 -7.20
N ALA A 8 9.01 17.54 -7.98
CA ALA A 8 7.64 17.65 -7.47
C ALA A 8 7.22 16.49 -6.54
N LYS A 9 7.93 15.35 -6.60
CA LYS A 9 7.73 14.16 -5.75
C LYS A 9 8.98 13.82 -4.93
N ALA A 10 9.72 14.82 -4.46
CA ALA A 10 10.89 14.57 -3.62
C ALA A 10 10.48 13.87 -2.31
N SER A 11 11.07 12.71 -2.01
CA SER A 11 10.81 11.97 -0.77
C SER A 11 11.99 12.04 0.18
N LEU A 12 11.72 12.24 1.47
CA LEU A 12 12.75 12.25 2.51
C LEU A 12 13.53 10.93 2.58
N SER A 13 12.85 9.81 2.35
CA SER A 13 13.47 8.47 2.35
C SER A 13 14.50 8.34 1.21
N GLN A 14 14.12 8.77 0.00
CA GLN A 14 14.97 8.76 -1.19
C GLN A 14 16.17 9.70 -1.03
N LEU A 15 15.97 10.92 -0.51
CA LEU A 15 17.06 11.86 -0.27
C LEU A 15 18.09 11.31 0.73
N ARG A 16 17.65 10.63 1.79
CA ARG A 16 18.55 9.95 2.73
C ARG A 16 19.31 8.80 2.07
N MET A 17 18.67 8.05 1.18
CA MET A 17 19.32 6.97 0.42
C MET A 17 20.38 7.54 -0.54
N GLN A 18 20.04 8.59 -1.29
CA GLN A 18 20.97 9.30 -2.16
C GLN A 18 22.20 9.81 -1.40
N ALA A 19 22.05 10.34 -0.19
CA ALA A 19 23.18 10.78 0.63
C ALA A 19 24.12 9.62 1.01
N LYS A 20 23.56 8.46 1.36
CA LYS A 20 24.33 7.24 1.66
C LYS A 20 25.05 6.72 0.41
N ASP A 21 24.37 6.71 -0.73
CA ASP A 21 24.92 6.23 -2.00
C ASP A 21 26.03 7.14 -2.52
N LEU A 22 25.84 8.46 -2.44
CA LEU A 22 26.85 9.46 -2.79
C LEU A 22 28.10 9.29 -1.92
N ARG A 23 27.94 9.16 -0.59
CA ARG A 23 29.05 8.87 0.31
C ARG A 23 29.82 7.62 -0.12
N LYS A 24 29.10 6.51 -0.35
CA LYS A 24 29.69 5.23 -0.76
C LYS A 24 30.44 5.35 -2.10
N ALA A 25 29.89 6.10 -3.06
CA ALA A 25 30.52 6.33 -4.35
C ALA A 25 31.83 7.12 -4.23
N VAL A 26 31.83 8.20 -3.43
CA VAL A 26 33.03 9.01 -3.18
C VAL A 26 34.09 8.24 -2.43
N THR A 27 33.72 7.46 -1.39
CA THR A 27 34.67 6.58 -0.67
C THR A 27 35.30 5.53 -1.60
N LYS A 28 34.59 5.10 -2.65
CA LYS A 28 35.09 4.19 -3.68
C LYS A 28 35.89 4.87 -4.80
N GLY A 29 36.11 6.18 -4.72
CA GLY A 29 36.89 6.91 -5.72
C GLY A 29 36.20 7.09 -7.07
N ARG A 30 34.86 7.02 -7.14
CA ARG A 30 34.13 7.17 -8.41
C ARG A 30 34.29 8.61 -8.96
N PRO A 31 34.83 8.80 -10.18
CA PRO A 31 35.14 10.13 -10.70
C PRO A 31 33.94 11.07 -10.81
N ASP A 32 32.80 10.55 -11.28
CA ASP A 32 31.52 11.28 -11.43
C ASP A 32 31.00 11.79 -10.08
N ALA A 33 31.07 10.95 -9.04
CA ALA A 33 30.67 11.32 -7.69
C ALA A 33 31.59 12.39 -7.08
N ILE A 34 32.90 12.30 -7.32
CA ILE A 34 33.88 13.29 -6.85
C ILE A 34 33.67 14.64 -7.55
N GLU A 35 33.40 14.65 -8.85
CA GLU A 35 33.10 15.86 -9.61
C GLU A 35 31.84 16.55 -9.08
N ARG A 36 30.78 15.77 -8.87
CA ARG A 36 29.51 16.22 -8.29
C ARG A 36 29.72 16.87 -6.91
N VAL A 37 30.53 16.26 -6.05
CA VAL A 37 30.90 16.86 -4.74
C VAL A 37 31.70 18.14 -4.90
N ARG A 38 32.72 18.17 -5.76
CA ARG A 38 33.56 19.36 -5.98
C ARG A 38 32.78 20.56 -6.50
N ALA A 39 31.73 20.33 -7.28
CA ALA A 39 30.88 21.38 -7.82
C ALA A 39 30.03 22.09 -6.75
N GLN A 40 29.73 21.41 -5.63
CA GLN A 40 28.72 21.85 -4.66
C GLN A 40 29.26 22.00 -3.23
N HIS A 41 30.28 21.22 -2.85
CA HIS A 41 30.81 21.20 -1.50
C HIS A 41 31.96 22.21 -1.35
N PRO A 42 31.86 23.22 -0.47
CA PRO A 42 32.80 24.34 -0.40
C PRO A 42 34.20 23.93 0.06
N ASN A 43 34.28 22.94 0.96
CA ASN A 43 35.53 22.48 1.57
C ASN A 43 35.62 20.95 1.48
N TYR A 44 35.65 20.41 0.26
CA TYR A 44 35.88 18.98 0.07
C TYR A 44 37.34 18.63 0.42
N THR A 45 37.56 17.94 1.54
CA THR A 45 38.88 17.51 2.03
C THR A 45 38.96 15.99 2.14
N ASN A 46 40.12 15.46 2.56
CA ASN A 46 40.28 14.04 2.82
C ASN A 46 39.39 13.59 3.98
N GLY A 47 38.51 12.62 3.71
CA GLY A 47 37.53 12.09 4.67
C GLY A 47 36.11 12.59 4.39
N PHE A 48 35.44 11.98 3.42
CA PHE A 48 34.07 12.34 3.04
C PHE A 48 33.03 11.65 3.94
N THR A 49 32.34 12.43 4.77
CA THR A 49 31.38 11.94 5.75
C THR A 49 29.94 11.92 5.20
N LEU A 50 29.01 11.35 5.95
CA LEU A 50 27.58 11.43 5.61
C LEU A 50 27.08 12.88 5.63
N ARG A 51 27.60 13.71 6.54
CA ARG A 51 27.25 15.13 6.65
C ARG A 51 27.67 15.89 5.40
N ASP A 52 28.82 15.57 4.83
CA ASP A 52 29.32 16.20 3.59
C ASP A 52 28.46 15.77 2.39
N ALA A 53 28.05 14.50 2.33
CA ALA A 53 27.11 14.02 1.32
C ALA A 53 25.74 14.71 1.41
N GLN A 54 25.20 14.83 2.62
CA GLN A 54 23.95 15.54 2.88
C GLN A 54 24.04 17.03 2.50
N LEU A 55 25.17 17.69 2.81
CA LEU A 55 25.41 19.08 2.44
C LEU A 55 25.55 19.26 0.92
N THR A 56 26.20 18.32 0.24
CA THR A 56 26.32 18.30 -1.21
C THR A 56 24.94 18.27 -1.87
N ILE A 57 24.08 17.32 -1.44
CA ILE A 57 22.72 17.19 -1.95
C ILE A 57 21.86 18.43 -1.65
N ALA A 58 21.94 18.99 -0.44
CA ALA A 58 21.23 20.23 -0.12
C ALA A 58 21.59 21.37 -1.08
N ARG A 59 22.88 21.54 -1.37
CA ARG A 59 23.37 22.57 -2.27
C ARG A 59 23.03 22.34 -3.74
N GLU A 60 22.95 21.09 -4.18
CA GLU A 60 22.46 20.77 -5.53
C GLU A 60 21.04 21.29 -5.76
N TYR A 61 20.20 21.25 -4.72
CA TYR A 61 18.85 21.81 -4.74
C TYR A 61 18.79 23.30 -4.37
N GLY A 62 19.94 23.96 -4.25
CA GLY A 62 20.03 25.39 -3.96
C GLY A 62 19.82 25.76 -2.48
N LEU A 63 19.91 24.81 -1.56
CA LEU A 63 19.72 25.04 -0.12
C LEU A 63 21.05 25.02 0.64
N ALA A 64 21.16 25.84 1.68
CA ALA A 64 22.43 26.06 2.38
C ALA A 64 22.78 24.92 3.33
N SER A 65 21.80 24.11 3.76
CA SER A 65 22.02 23.03 4.71
C SER A 65 21.06 21.87 4.55
N TRP A 66 21.46 20.71 5.09
CA TRP A 66 20.59 19.53 5.13
C TRP A 66 19.32 19.75 5.97
N PRO A 67 19.35 20.35 7.18
CA PRO A 67 18.13 20.70 7.90
C PRO A 67 17.20 21.61 7.10
N GLU A 68 17.73 22.56 6.33
CA GLU A 68 16.93 23.42 5.45
C GLU A 68 16.31 22.65 4.29
N LEU A 69 17.01 21.71 3.67
CA LEU A 69 16.44 20.79 2.69
C LEU A 69 15.33 19.93 3.29
N MET A 70 15.57 19.34 4.46
CA MET A 70 14.59 18.53 5.16
C MET A 70 13.37 19.36 5.56
N ALA A 71 13.57 20.59 6.04
CA ALA A 71 12.50 21.50 6.39
C ALA A 71 11.72 21.92 5.15
N LYS A 72 12.37 22.39 4.08
CA LYS A 72 11.72 22.79 2.83
C LYS A 72 10.92 21.64 2.23
N VAL A 73 11.49 20.44 2.17
CA VAL A 73 10.75 19.25 1.75
C VAL A 73 9.60 18.97 2.72
N ALA A 74 9.79 18.98 4.04
CA ALA A 74 8.70 18.72 4.99
C ALA A 74 7.62 19.82 5.10
N THR A 75 7.92 21.07 4.75
CA THR A 75 7.02 22.23 4.88
C THR A 75 6.35 22.61 3.56
N GLU A 76 7.09 22.57 2.45
CA GLU A 76 6.50 22.73 1.09
C GLU A 76 5.87 21.42 0.62
N LEU A 77 6.25 20.30 1.23
CA LEU A 77 5.66 18.96 1.09
C LEU A 77 5.53 18.36 2.50
N VAL A 78 4.55 18.84 3.30
CA VAL A 78 3.90 17.89 4.23
C VAL A 78 3.46 16.77 3.30
N GLU A 79 4.21 15.66 3.24
CA GLU A 79 4.04 14.70 2.15
C GLU A 79 2.58 14.26 2.23
N GLY A 80 1.71 14.78 1.35
CA GLY A 80 0.30 14.38 1.32
C GLY A 80 0.25 12.86 1.27
N ARG A 81 1.23 12.25 0.58
CA ARG A 81 1.52 10.82 0.57
C ARG A 81 1.73 10.17 1.95
N GLU A 82 2.46 10.79 2.87
CA GLU A 82 2.66 10.24 4.23
C GLU A 82 1.41 10.38 5.09
N LEU A 83 0.62 11.46 4.92
CA LEU A 83 -0.70 11.58 5.54
C LEU A 83 -1.71 10.59 4.95
N HIS A 84 -1.75 10.44 3.63
CA HIS A 84 -2.58 9.45 2.96
C HIS A 84 -2.15 8.04 3.37
N ARG A 85 -0.85 7.76 3.51
CA ARG A 85 -0.36 6.47 4.02
C ARG A 85 -0.82 6.26 5.47
N TYR A 86 -0.69 7.26 6.34
CA TYR A 86 -1.16 7.19 7.72
C TYR A 86 -2.65 6.88 7.79
N PHE A 87 -3.49 7.69 7.14
CA PHE A 87 -4.94 7.47 7.12
C PHE A 87 -5.33 6.15 6.44
N GLY A 88 -4.64 5.75 5.38
CA GLY A 88 -4.85 4.46 4.71
C GLY A 88 -4.60 3.27 5.63
N VAL A 89 -3.60 3.35 6.51
CA VAL A 89 -3.33 2.30 7.53
C VAL A 89 -4.38 2.35 8.65
N GLU A 90 -4.60 3.52 9.25
CA GLU A 90 -5.50 3.67 10.41
C GLU A 90 -6.94 3.26 10.04
N LEU A 91 -7.48 3.78 8.94
CA LEU A 91 -8.84 3.48 8.51
C LEU A 91 -9.00 2.02 8.08
N ASN A 92 -7.98 1.43 7.44
CA ASN A 92 -8.00 0.01 7.08
C ASN A 92 -8.12 -0.86 8.33
N ASN A 93 -7.28 -0.61 9.33
CA ASN A 93 -7.27 -1.41 10.56
C ASN A 93 -8.55 -1.21 11.37
N GLU A 94 -9.01 0.03 11.55
CA GLU A 94 -10.28 0.33 12.22
C GLU A 94 -11.46 -0.36 11.50
N THR A 95 -11.47 -0.36 10.17
CA THR A 95 -12.54 -1.00 9.40
C THR A 95 -12.54 -2.51 9.59
N TRP A 96 -11.37 -3.17 9.62
CA TRP A 96 -11.28 -4.61 9.91
C TRP A 96 -11.77 -4.93 11.33
N ASP A 97 -11.41 -4.13 12.33
CA ASP A 97 -11.86 -4.32 13.71
C ASP A 97 -13.40 -4.18 13.83
N LEU A 98 -13.99 -3.21 13.12
CA LEU A 98 -15.44 -3.02 13.08
C LEU A 98 -16.17 -4.11 12.29
N LEU A 99 -15.56 -4.62 11.20
CA LEU A 99 -16.16 -5.65 10.36
C LEU A 99 -16.48 -6.93 11.15
N GLU A 100 -15.67 -7.27 12.14
CA GLU A 100 -15.89 -8.45 12.98
C GLU A 100 -17.10 -8.32 13.91
N GLN A 101 -17.56 -7.08 14.15
CA GLN A 101 -18.59 -6.74 15.13
C GLN A 101 -19.92 -6.30 14.50
N ILE A 102 -20.00 -6.33 13.17
CA ILE A 102 -21.16 -5.84 12.42
C ILE A 102 -21.75 -6.92 11.51
N ASP A 103 -23.04 -6.77 11.22
CA ASP A 103 -23.82 -7.56 10.27
C ASP A 103 -24.96 -6.72 9.65
N GLU A 104 -25.78 -7.34 8.80
CA GLU A 104 -26.91 -6.68 8.12
C GLU A 104 -28.02 -6.21 9.07
N THR A 105 -28.04 -6.66 10.33
CA THR A 105 -29.06 -6.30 11.33
C THR A 105 -28.63 -5.13 12.21
N SER A 106 -27.36 -4.74 12.13
CA SER A 106 -26.77 -3.65 12.90
C SER A 106 -27.40 -2.29 12.53
N PRO A 107 -27.36 -1.26 13.40
CA PRO A 107 -27.90 0.06 13.08
C PRO A 107 -27.34 0.64 11.78
N LEU A 108 -28.20 1.25 10.94
CA LEU A 108 -27.80 1.78 9.63
C LEU A 108 -26.58 2.71 9.71
N LEU A 109 -26.51 3.56 10.74
CA LEU A 109 -25.38 4.47 10.93
C LEU A 109 -24.04 3.73 11.12
N ASP A 110 -24.06 2.58 11.79
CA ASP A 110 -22.86 1.77 11.99
C ASP A 110 -22.47 1.06 10.68
N GLN A 111 -23.46 0.60 9.90
CA GLN A 111 -23.24 0.02 8.57
C GLN A 111 -22.62 1.05 7.60
N GLU A 112 -23.14 2.28 7.61
CA GLU A 112 -22.61 3.39 6.84
C GLU A 112 -21.18 3.73 7.26
N ARG A 113 -20.90 3.78 8.58
CA ARG A 113 -19.56 4.09 9.10
C ARG A 113 -18.51 3.10 8.62
N VAL A 114 -18.76 1.80 8.72
CA VAL A 114 -17.79 0.79 8.30
C VAL A 114 -17.58 0.83 6.78
N LEU A 115 -18.64 1.07 6.00
CA LEU A 115 -18.54 1.19 4.54
C LEU A 115 -17.75 2.44 4.13
N TYR A 116 -18.01 3.60 4.77
CA TYR A 116 -17.27 4.82 4.53
C TYR A 116 -15.79 4.68 4.93
N GLY A 117 -15.50 3.97 6.03
CA GLY A 117 -14.14 3.63 6.44
C GLY A 117 -13.38 2.85 5.37
N ALA A 118 -14.01 1.81 4.79
CA ALA A 118 -13.44 1.02 3.71
C ALA A 118 -13.13 1.87 2.45
N TYR A 119 -14.08 2.70 2.02
CA TYR A 119 -13.88 3.59 0.88
C TYR A 119 -12.80 4.64 1.14
N ALA A 120 -12.77 5.24 2.33
CA ALA A 120 -11.77 6.22 2.69
C ALA A 120 -10.37 5.57 2.72
N ALA A 121 -10.22 4.39 3.31
CA ALA A 121 -8.98 3.63 3.28
C ALA A 121 -8.50 3.36 1.83
N CYS A 122 -9.40 2.90 0.96
CA CYS A 122 -9.11 2.66 -0.45
C CYS A 122 -8.67 3.94 -1.18
N LEU A 123 -9.38 5.07 -0.97
CA LEU A 123 -9.01 6.37 -1.54
C LEU A 123 -7.62 6.82 -1.10
N HIS A 124 -7.30 6.67 0.19
CA HIS A 124 -5.97 6.99 0.70
C HIS A 124 -4.88 6.08 0.09
N TRP A 125 -5.18 4.82 -0.20
CA TRP A 125 -4.28 3.93 -0.91
C TRP A 125 -4.08 4.29 -2.38
N LEU A 126 -5.08 4.84 -3.07
CA LEU A 126 -4.91 5.36 -4.44
C LEU A 126 -3.89 6.51 -4.49
N GLU A 127 -3.83 7.33 -3.44
CA GLU A 127 -2.90 8.46 -3.35
C GLU A 127 -1.50 8.04 -2.88
N ALA A 128 -1.43 7.09 -1.94
CA ALA A 128 -0.16 6.72 -1.29
C ALA A 128 0.50 5.44 -1.83
N GLY A 129 -0.29 4.45 -2.21
CA GLY A 129 0.10 3.07 -2.46
C GLY A 129 0.43 2.74 -3.92
N ASN A 130 0.27 1.47 -4.26
CA ASN A 130 0.41 0.90 -5.60
C ASN A 130 -0.83 0.06 -5.97
N GLU A 131 -0.78 -0.67 -7.09
CA GLU A 131 -1.94 -1.46 -7.56
C GLU A 131 -2.34 -2.58 -6.58
N ALA A 132 -1.39 -3.13 -5.83
CA ALA A 132 -1.71 -4.10 -4.77
C ALA A 132 -2.46 -3.43 -3.60
N ASN A 133 -2.10 -2.19 -3.23
CA ASN A 133 -2.87 -1.45 -2.24
C ASN A 133 -4.29 -1.14 -2.73
N HIS A 134 -4.47 -0.81 -4.01
CA HIS A 134 -5.80 -0.63 -4.60
C HIS A 134 -6.60 -1.94 -4.53
N ALA A 135 -6.03 -3.06 -4.99
CA ALA A 135 -6.68 -4.36 -4.94
C ALA A 135 -7.12 -4.76 -3.50
N ARG A 136 -6.27 -4.51 -2.50
CA ARG A 136 -6.60 -4.78 -1.09
C ARG A 136 -7.70 -3.86 -0.56
N GLY A 137 -7.76 -2.60 -1.00
CA GLY A 137 -8.86 -1.70 -0.70
C GLY A 137 -10.19 -2.19 -1.30
N GLU A 138 -10.18 -2.64 -2.55
CA GLU A 138 -11.34 -3.26 -3.21
C GLU A 138 -11.81 -4.52 -2.48
N HIS A 139 -10.88 -5.36 -2.02
CA HIS A 139 -11.18 -6.53 -1.19
C HIS A 139 -11.88 -6.13 0.13
N LEU A 140 -11.37 -5.13 0.84
CA LEU A 140 -11.98 -4.64 2.07
C LEU A 140 -13.41 -4.12 1.84
N ILE A 141 -13.61 -3.31 0.79
CA ILE A 141 -14.95 -2.81 0.44
C ILE A 141 -15.88 -3.98 0.12
N ALA A 142 -15.42 -4.98 -0.64
CA ALA A 142 -16.23 -6.16 -0.94
C ALA A 142 -16.65 -6.91 0.33
N ARG A 143 -15.71 -7.16 1.24
CA ARG A 143 -15.98 -7.87 2.50
C ARG A 143 -16.94 -7.10 3.41
N VAL A 144 -16.77 -5.79 3.53
CA VAL A 144 -17.69 -4.92 4.28
C VAL A 144 -19.08 -4.92 3.66
N ALA A 145 -19.19 -4.70 2.35
CA ALA A 145 -20.45 -4.65 1.64
C ALA A 145 -21.24 -5.96 1.80
N LEU A 146 -20.57 -7.12 1.68
CA LEU A 146 -21.21 -8.41 1.90
C LEU A 146 -21.67 -8.60 3.34
N ARG A 147 -20.87 -8.16 4.32
CA ARG A 147 -21.20 -8.32 5.74
C ARG A 147 -22.43 -7.50 6.15
N ILE A 148 -22.66 -6.34 5.55
CA ILE A 148 -23.83 -5.49 5.83
C ILE A 148 -25.00 -5.76 4.87
N GLY A 149 -24.94 -6.80 4.04
CA GLY A 149 -26.02 -7.20 3.13
C GLY A 149 -26.12 -6.41 1.82
N CYS A 150 -25.17 -5.54 1.48
CA CYS A 150 -25.07 -4.84 0.20
C CYS A 150 -24.47 -5.72 -0.90
N VAL A 151 -25.17 -6.81 -1.25
CA VAL A 151 -24.65 -7.91 -2.10
C VAL A 151 -24.12 -7.46 -3.46
N GLU A 152 -24.89 -6.67 -4.23
CA GLU A 152 -24.48 -6.24 -5.58
C GLU A 152 -23.23 -5.34 -5.55
N LEU A 153 -23.12 -4.50 -4.51
CA LEU A 153 -21.94 -3.66 -4.27
C LEU A 153 -20.72 -4.55 -4.00
N GLY A 154 -20.88 -5.55 -3.12
CA GLY A 154 -19.84 -6.51 -2.78
C GLY A 154 -19.33 -7.28 -4.00
N LEU A 155 -20.23 -7.74 -4.89
CA LEU A 155 -19.87 -8.42 -6.12
C LEU A 155 -19.07 -7.53 -7.08
N GLY A 156 -19.47 -6.27 -7.23
CA GLY A 156 -18.76 -5.29 -8.07
C GLY A 156 -17.30 -5.12 -7.63
N HIS A 157 -17.09 -4.88 -6.33
CA HIS A 157 -15.77 -4.70 -5.75
C HIS A 157 -14.93 -5.98 -5.73
N ALA A 158 -15.54 -7.16 -5.48
CA ALA A 158 -14.82 -8.43 -5.54
C ALA A 158 -14.28 -8.73 -6.96
N ARG A 159 -15.10 -8.48 -8.00
CA ARG A 159 -14.65 -8.60 -9.39
C ARG A 159 -13.54 -7.61 -9.72
N ARG A 160 -13.65 -6.37 -9.24
CA ARG A 160 -12.63 -5.35 -9.45
C ARG A 160 -11.31 -5.70 -8.79
N CYS A 161 -11.36 -6.22 -7.56
CA CYS A 161 -10.19 -6.73 -6.83
C CYS A 161 -9.45 -7.81 -7.64
N LEU A 162 -10.17 -8.86 -8.08
CA LEU A 162 -9.55 -9.93 -8.86
C LEU A 162 -9.00 -9.43 -10.21
N GLN A 163 -9.70 -8.51 -10.87
CA GLN A 163 -9.23 -7.89 -12.12
C GLN A 163 -7.91 -7.13 -11.91
N LEU A 164 -7.77 -6.35 -10.83
CA LEU A 164 -6.53 -5.62 -10.52
C LEU A 164 -5.36 -6.58 -10.31
N ILE A 165 -5.58 -7.66 -9.56
CA ILE A 165 -4.57 -8.69 -9.30
C ILE A 165 -4.10 -9.34 -10.59
N GLN A 166 -5.04 -9.73 -11.46
CA GLN A 166 -4.72 -10.38 -12.73
C GLN A 166 -4.02 -9.45 -13.73
N ASN A 167 -4.32 -8.16 -13.69
CA ASN A 167 -3.70 -7.17 -14.58
C ASN A 167 -2.30 -6.73 -14.12
N HIS A 168 -1.98 -6.86 -12.83
CA HIS A 168 -0.73 -6.36 -12.23
C HIS A 168 0.00 -7.42 -11.37
N PRO A 169 0.22 -8.65 -11.88
CA PRO A 169 0.75 -9.75 -11.07
C PRO A 169 2.16 -9.48 -10.53
N ASP A 170 2.92 -8.58 -11.16
CA ASP A 170 4.26 -8.16 -10.73
C ASP A 170 4.27 -7.32 -9.45
N GLN A 171 3.11 -6.78 -9.04
CA GLN A 171 2.97 -5.98 -7.82
C GLN A 171 2.33 -6.75 -6.66
N MET A 172 1.88 -7.99 -6.90
CA MET A 172 1.09 -8.78 -5.96
C MET A 172 1.96 -9.73 -5.14
N GLY A 173 1.56 -9.96 -3.89
CA GLY A 173 2.01 -11.11 -3.11
C GLY A 173 1.30 -12.39 -3.56
N ASP A 174 1.89 -13.54 -3.27
CA ASP A 174 1.26 -14.84 -3.53
C ASP A 174 -0.03 -15.07 -2.71
N TRP A 175 -0.25 -14.25 -1.67
CA TRP A 175 -1.47 -14.21 -0.87
C TRP A 175 -2.59 -13.30 -1.42
N ASP A 176 -2.34 -12.40 -2.38
CA ASP A 176 -3.37 -11.44 -2.82
C ASP A 176 -4.49 -12.11 -3.64
N GLU A 177 -4.13 -13.00 -4.58
CA GLU A 177 -5.10 -13.73 -5.40
C GLU A 177 -6.06 -14.64 -4.60
N PRO A 178 -5.59 -15.47 -3.62
CA PRO A 178 -6.52 -16.28 -2.84
C PRO A 178 -7.55 -15.44 -2.05
N PHE A 179 -7.17 -14.27 -1.50
CA PHE A 179 -8.12 -13.35 -0.87
C PHE A 179 -9.15 -12.78 -1.85
N ALA A 180 -8.73 -12.38 -3.06
CA ALA A 180 -9.66 -11.86 -4.05
C ALA A 180 -10.68 -12.92 -4.52
N ARG A 181 -10.23 -14.16 -4.66
CA ARG A 181 -11.09 -15.28 -5.02
C ARG A 181 -12.04 -15.67 -3.89
N GLU A 182 -11.57 -15.61 -2.65
CA GLU A 182 -12.40 -15.78 -1.45
C GLU A 182 -13.55 -14.76 -1.42
N ALA A 183 -13.26 -13.47 -1.58
CA ALA A 183 -14.29 -12.43 -1.63
C ALA A 183 -15.25 -12.62 -2.81
N LEU A 184 -14.76 -13.01 -3.99
CA LEU A 184 -15.60 -13.27 -5.16
C LEU A 184 -16.49 -14.50 -4.95
N ALA A 185 -15.97 -15.56 -4.35
CA ALA A 185 -16.75 -16.75 -4.01
C ALA A 185 -17.92 -16.42 -3.09
N ARG A 186 -17.68 -15.63 -2.03
CA ARG A 186 -18.76 -15.17 -1.13
C ARG A 186 -19.80 -14.32 -1.86
N ALA A 187 -19.36 -13.37 -2.68
CA ALA A 187 -20.29 -12.52 -3.44
C ALA A 187 -21.14 -13.33 -4.43
N LEU A 188 -20.54 -14.31 -5.11
CA LEU A 188 -21.27 -15.20 -6.00
C LEU A 188 -22.24 -16.11 -5.24
N ALA A 189 -21.90 -16.56 -4.04
CA ALA A 189 -22.81 -17.30 -3.18
C ALA A 189 -24.01 -16.44 -2.77
N ALA A 190 -23.76 -15.20 -2.31
CA ALA A 190 -24.78 -14.24 -1.90
C ALA A 190 -25.77 -13.86 -3.03
N THR A 191 -25.30 -13.87 -4.28
CA THR A 191 -26.14 -13.59 -5.47
C THR A 191 -26.91 -14.81 -5.99
N GLY A 192 -26.77 -15.98 -5.35
CA GLY A 192 -27.44 -17.21 -5.79
C GLY A 192 -26.76 -17.92 -6.95
N SER A 193 -25.43 -17.76 -7.12
CA SER A 193 -24.62 -18.43 -8.15
C SER A 193 -23.68 -19.50 -7.56
N PRO A 194 -24.21 -20.58 -6.94
CA PRO A 194 -23.43 -21.49 -6.10
C PRO A 194 -22.36 -22.29 -6.85
N ASP A 195 -22.56 -22.61 -8.13
CA ASP A 195 -21.56 -23.35 -8.92
C ASP A 195 -20.31 -22.50 -9.20
N GLN A 196 -20.51 -21.23 -9.55
CA GLN A 196 -19.41 -20.28 -9.75
C GLN A 196 -18.73 -19.97 -8.41
N ALA A 197 -19.51 -19.79 -7.35
CA ALA A 197 -18.98 -19.59 -6.00
C ALA A 197 -18.08 -20.76 -5.56
N ARG A 198 -18.52 -22.02 -5.76
CA ARG A 198 -17.70 -23.21 -5.47
C ARG A 198 -16.43 -23.28 -6.31
N ALA A 199 -16.48 -22.84 -7.56
CA ALA A 199 -15.30 -22.82 -8.43
C ALA A 199 -14.25 -21.81 -7.92
N GLU A 200 -14.69 -20.62 -7.52
CA GLU A 200 -13.79 -19.61 -6.95
C GLU A 200 -13.27 -20.01 -5.57
N LEU A 201 -14.10 -20.62 -4.72
CA LEU A 201 -13.68 -21.14 -3.42
C LEU A 201 -12.58 -22.20 -3.57
N ARG A 202 -12.80 -23.22 -4.41
CA ARG A 202 -11.76 -24.24 -4.68
C ARG A 202 -10.46 -23.61 -5.15
N ARG A 203 -10.56 -22.59 -6.01
CA ARG A 203 -9.38 -21.92 -6.53
C ARG A 203 -8.67 -21.08 -5.45
N ALA A 204 -9.40 -20.46 -4.54
CA ALA A 204 -8.85 -19.80 -3.37
C ALA A 204 -8.08 -20.81 -2.49
N GLU A 205 -8.68 -21.95 -2.18
CA GLU A 205 -8.05 -23.03 -1.38
C GLU A 205 -6.77 -23.58 -2.03
N GLU A 206 -6.81 -23.85 -3.33
CA GLU A 206 -5.64 -24.28 -4.10
C GLU A 206 -4.49 -23.28 -4.01
N LEU A 207 -4.78 -21.99 -4.17
CA LEU A 207 -3.77 -20.93 -4.10
C LEU A 207 -3.25 -20.71 -2.68
N THR A 208 -4.13 -20.77 -1.67
CA THR A 208 -3.73 -20.71 -0.26
C THR A 208 -2.72 -21.81 0.07
N ALA A 209 -2.90 -23.02 -0.46
CA ALA A 209 -1.95 -24.12 -0.24
C ALA A 209 -0.54 -23.85 -0.81
N LEU A 210 -0.43 -22.96 -1.80
CA LEU A 210 0.82 -22.59 -2.49
C LEU A 210 1.54 -21.39 -1.86
N VAL A 211 0.91 -20.65 -0.95
CA VAL A 211 1.50 -19.47 -0.28
C VAL A 211 2.76 -19.85 0.50
N ALA A 212 3.86 -19.13 0.27
CA ALA A 212 5.18 -19.51 0.75
C ALA A 212 5.36 -19.32 2.27
N ASP A 213 4.92 -18.19 2.85
CA ASP A 213 5.02 -17.95 4.30
C ASP A 213 3.90 -18.73 5.04
N PRO A 214 4.23 -19.63 5.97
CA PRO A 214 3.24 -20.36 6.75
C PRO A 214 2.29 -19.46 7.56
N ARG A 215 2.73 -18.27 7.99
CA ARG A 215 1.90 -17.33 8.75
C ARG A 215 0.84 -16.68 7.86
N ASP A 216 1.22 -16.27 6.65
CA ASP A 216 0.26 -15.70 5.69
C ASP A 216 -0.78 -16.75 5.29
N ARG A 217 -0.36 -18.01 5.16
CA ARG A 217 -1.26 -19.15 4.95
C ARG A 217 -2.24 -19.37 6.11
N GLU A 218 -1.77 -19.29 7.34
CA GLU A 218 -2.61 -19.41 8.54
C GLU A 218 -3.68 -18.31 8.60
N VAL A 219 -3.32 -17.07 8.24
CA VAL A 219 -4.26 -15.95 8.13
C VAL A 219 -5.33 -16.25 7.07
N LEU A 220 -4.94 -16.69 5.88
CA LEU A 220 -5.89 -17.08 4.82
C LEU A 220 -6.84 -18.20 5.27
N LEU A 221 -6.32 -19.25 5.89
CA LEU A 221 -7.14 -20.37 6.38
C LEU A 221 -8.11 -19.91 7.47
N THR A 222 -7.69 -19.01 8.35
CA THR A 222 -8.54 -18.42 9.38
C THR A 222 -9.67 -17.62 8.74
N GLU A 223 -9.38 -16.79 7.75
CA GLU A 223 -10.39 -15.99 7.04
C GLU A 223 -11.36 -16.85 6.22
N LEU A 224 -10.88 -17.90 5.56
CA LEU A 224 -11.72 -18.88 4.87
C LEU A 224 -12.71 -19.57 5.83
N GLY A 225 -12.33 -19.76 7.09
CA GLY A 225 -13.19 -20.30 8.14
C GLY A 225 -14.25 -19.34 8.68
N LYS A 226 -14.18 -18.03 8.38
CA LYS A 226 -15.14 -17.04 8.86
C LYS A 226 -16.39 -16.99 7.97
N GLU A 227 -17.55 -16.80 8.57
CA GLU A 227 -18.83 -16.55 7.90
C GLU A 227 -18.97 -15.03 7.54
N PRO A 228 -19.90 -14.64 6.64
CA PRO A 228 -20.89 -15.47 5.93
C PRO A 228 -20.41 -16.10 4.62
N TRP A 229 -20.76 -17.37 4.42
CA TRP A 229 -20.63 -18.10 3.15
C TRP A 229 -21.96 -18.26 2.41
N PHE A 230 -23.03 -17.67 2.92
CA PHE A 230 -24.34 -17.60 2.25
C PHE A 230 -24.89 -18.96 1.81
N GLY A 231 -24.69 -19.99 2.66
CA GLY A 231 -25.15 -21.35 2.40
C GLY A 231 -24.22 -22.18 1.50
N LEU A 232 -23.04 -21.65 1.13
CA LEU A 232 -21.99 -22.41 0.48
C LEU A 232 -21.29 -23.31 1.51
N THR A 233 -21.64 -24.59 1.53
CA THR A 233 -20.86 -25.59 2.27
C THR A 233 -19.74 -26.13 1.38
N SER A 234 -18.59 -26.40 1.99
CA SER A 234 -17.48 -27.16 1.38
C SER A 234 -17.88 -28.58 0.99
#